data_AF-A0A950WW99-F1
#
_entry.id   AF-A0A950WW99-F1
#
_cell.length_a   1.000
_cell.length_b   1.000
_cell.length_c   1.000
_cell.angle_alpha   90.00
_cell.angle_beta   90.00
_cell.angle_gamma   90.00
#
_symmetry.space_group_name_H-M   'P 1'
#
loop_
_entity.id
_entity.type
_entity.pdbx_description
1 polymer ?
#
loop_
_entity_poly.entity_id
_entity_poly.type
_entity_poly.pdbx_seq_one_letter_code
_entity_poly.pdbx_strand_id
1 'polypeptide(L)'
;MTLDDWRSCVDPRAEAFDRLGGAYDVRVLEPSPPASTEPPAFADDPVARGEVTPGRTVVAPGTTGDVTWATLSRGDPDLAQWCAARWLGPFRRLDRAPRGLAEAREAWHAAAEWVVAPARHAATGKIGLRWTRGGFGTPFFANDRQVRVDGTDVVLVDDGTAHRAPLKSLRDAARFAGVAEAQSTGAYEPTTDWTDNDALRIDPVAADFLGQWFGLGASVLEQLRVEASPSYASSRVQLWPEHFDLAVDMGNDSKGKRANYGASPGDDFHAEPYFYVGPWSDVRPGDDGYWNEEFGASLPLSAFVDADNQREMVLAFLRRGRELLDG
;
A
#
# COMPACT_ATOMS: atom_id res chain seq x y z
N MET A 1 -5.73 25.11 4.84
CA MET A 1 -6.28 23.74 4.79
C MET A 1 -6.17 23.18 6.20
N THR A 2 -7.29 23.03 6.90
CA THR A 2 -7.32 22.50 8.27
C THR A 2 -7.10 20.98 8.26
N LEU A 3 -6.94 20.36 9.43
CA LEU A 3 -6.89 18.89 9.57
C LEU A 3 -8.18 18.20 9.07
N ASP A 4 -9.29 18.94 8.96
CA ASP A 4 -10.58 18.41 8.48
C ASP A 4 -10.69 18.42 6.95
N ASP A 5 -10.14 19.43 6.27
CA ASP A 5 -10.23 19.60 4.80
C ASP A 5 -9.55 18.45 4.01
N TRP A 6 -8.53 17.80 4.58
CA TRP A 6 -7.83 16.72 3.86
C TRP A 6 -8.50 15.35 4.03
N ARG A 7 -9.26 15.15 5.11
CA ARG A 7 -9.94 13.88 5.40
C ARG A 7 -11.14 13.64 4.48
N SER A 8 -11.63 14.67 3.80
CA SER A 8 -12.67 14.61 2.77
C SER A 8 -12.13 14.40 1.35
N CYS A 9 -10.82 14.26 1.15
CA CYS A 9 -10.26 14.05 -0.19
C CYS A 9 -10.76 12.71 -0.78
N VAL A 10 -11.46 12.81 -1.91
CA VAL A 10 -12.01 11.68 -2.69
C VAL A 10 -11.22 11.42 -3.97
N ASP A 11 -10.41 12.38 -4.42
CA ASP A 11 -9.58 12.25 -5.62
C ASP A 11 -8.16 12.76 -5.33
N PRO A 12 -7.25 11.85 -4.90
CA PRO A 12 -5.88 12.20 -4.58
C PRO A 12 -5.11 12.79 -5.79
N ARG A 13 -5.45 12.40 -7.02
CA ARG A 13 -4.78 12.90 -8.24
C ARG A 13 -5.27 14.30 -8.59
N ALA A 14 -6.57 14.59 -8.49
CA ALA A 14 -7.09 15.95 -8.66
C ALA A 14 -6.56 16.89 -7.58
N GLU A 15 -6.51 16.46 -6.31
CA GLU A 15 -5.92 17.25 -5.23
C GLU A 15 -4.45 17.60 -5.54
N ALA A 16 -3.69 16.62 -6.03
CA ALA A 16 -2.30 16.80 -6.43
C ALA A 16 -2.14 17.77 -7.63
N PHE A 17 -3.07 17.71 -8.58
CA PHE A 17 -3.09 18.59 -9.76
C PHE A 17 -3.34 20.04 -9.34
N ASP A 18 -4.34 20.25 -8.50
CA ASP A 18 -4.69 21.57 -7.95
C ASP A 18 -3.57 22.13 -7.08
N ARG A 19 -2.90 21.27 -6.29
CA ARG A 19 -1.77 21.67 -5.45
C ARG A 19 -0.61 22.27 -6.25
N LEU A 20 -0.45 21.85 -7.50
CA LEU A 20 0.55 22.36 -8.45
C LEU A 20 -0.02 23.40 -9.44
N GLY A 21 -1.22 23.94 -9.18
CA GLY A 21 -1.85 24.97 -10.00
C GLY A 21 -2.19 24.50 -11.42
N GLY A 22 -2.36 23.19 -11.63
CA GLY A 22 -2.72 22.60 -12.91
C GLY A 22 -1.64 22.66 -14.00
N ALA A 23 -0.39 22.97 -13.64
CA ALA A 23 0.71 23.09 -14.58
C ALA A 23 1.31 21.75 -15.03
N TYR A 24 1.01 20.66 -14.31
CA TYR A 24 1.62 19.35 -14.49
C TYR A 24 0.58 18.26 -14.69
N ASP A 25 0.95 17.20 -15.41
CA ASP A 25 0.23 15.94 -15.29
C ASP A 25 0.81 15.18 -14.09
N VAL A 26 -0.04 14.79 -13.15
CA VAL A 26 0.40 14.28 -11.86
C VAL A 26 0.08 12.80 -11.69
N ARG A 27 0.97 12.08 -11.01
CA ARG A 27 0.76 10.71 -10.53
C ARG A 27 1.02 10.67 -9.03
N VAL A 28 0.21 9.92 -8.31
CA VAL A 28 0.29 9.75 -6.85
C VAL A 28 0.28 8.26 -6.51
N LEU A 29 0.63 7.91 -5.28
CA LEU A 29 0.61 6.52 -4.82
C LEU A 29 -0.79 6.02 -4.44
N GLU A 30 -1.66 6.91 -3.97
CA GLU A 30 -3.03 6.55 -3.58
C GLU A 30 -3.90 6.29 -4.82
N PRO A 31 -4.84 5.32 -4.76
CA PRO A 31 -5.81 5.11 -5.82
C PRO A 31 -6.59 6.39 -6.11
N SER A 32 -6.85 6.67 -7.38
CA SER A 32 -7.64 7.84 -7.79
C SER A 32 -8.73 7.45 -8.80
N PRO A 33 -9.90 8.11 -8.79
CA PRO A 33 -10.91 7.89 -9.81
C PRO A 33 -10.42 8.37 -11.19
N PRO A 34 -11.05 7.91 -12.28
CA PRO A 34 -12.13 6.94 -12.32
C PRO A 34 -11.65 5.50 -12.04
N ALA A 35 -12.58 4.65 -11.64
CA ALA A 35 -12.40 3.22 -11.51
C ALA A 35 -11.93 2.62 -12.84
N SER A 36 -10.88 1.81 -12.78
CA SER A 36 -10.33 1.18 -13.97
C SER A 36 -11.14 -0.05 -14.36
N THR A 37 -11.57 -0.11 -15.62
CA THR A 37 -12.28 -1.25 -16.22
C THR A 37 -11.33 -2.23 -16.92
N GLU A 38 -10.01 -1.98 -16.88
CA GLU A 38 -9.03 -2.72 -17.66
C GLU A 38 -8.68 -4.08 -17.02
N PRO A 39 -8.96 -5.22 -17.69
CA PRO A 39 -8.55 -6.52 -17.21
C PRO A 39 -7.02 -6.71 -17.36
N PRO A 40 -6.41 -7.60 -16.56
CA PRO A 40 -7.02 -8.41 -15.51
C PRO A 40 -7.08 -7.69 -14.15
N ALA A 41 -6.62 -6.44 -14.07
CA ALA A 41 -6.32 -5.80 -12.79
C ALA A 41 -7.52 -5.09 -12.15
N PHE A 42 -8.42 -4.49 -12.96
CA PHE A 42 -9.56 -3.68 -12.48
C PHE A 42 -9.14 -2.72 -11.36
N ALA A 43 -8.04 -2.01 -11.61
CA ALA A 43 -7.39 -1.08 -10.70
C ALA A 43 -6.60 -0.07 -11.54
N ASP A 44 -6.19 1.04 -10.93
CA ASP A 44 -5.19 1.93 -11.51
C ASP A 44 -3.75 1.39 -11.28
N ASP A 45 -2.81 2.00 -11.99
CA ASP A 45 -1.37 1.78 -11.81
C ASP A 45 -0.74 3.13 -11.41
N PRO A 46 -0.30 3.30 -10.15
CA PRO A 46 0.12 4.60 -9.61
C PRO A 46 1.42 5.12 -10.22
N VAL A 47 2.23 4.25 -10.83
CA VAL A 47 3.49 4.63 -11.47
C VAL A 47 3.45 4.48 -12.98
N ALA A 48 2.36 4.00 -13.58
CA ALA A 48 2.19 4.05 -15.02
C ALA A 48 2.26 5.51 -15.51
N ARG A 49 3.08 5.73 -16.54
CA ARG A 49 3.19 7.06 -17.16
C ARG A 49 1.84 7.52 -17.70
N GLY A 50 1.06 6.63 -18.31
CA GLY A 50 -0.29 6.93 -18.81
C GLY A 50 -0.30 8.00 -19.90
N GLU A 51 -1.47 8.60 -20.13
CA GLU A 51 -1.64 9.71 -21.07
C GLU A 51 -0.97 10.98 -20.56
N VAL A 52 -0.34 11.72 -21.48
CA VAL A 52 0.37 12.96 -21.19
C VAL A 52 -0.16 14.05 -22.12
N THR A 53 -0.60 15.15 -21.51
CA THR A 53 -1.03 16.36 -22.20
C THR A 53 0.16 16.94 -22.97
N PRO A 54 0.03 17.22 -24.29
CA PRO A 54 1.12 17.79 -25.07
C PRO A 54 1.71 19.05 -24.42
N GLY A 55 3.03 19.05 -24.21
CA GLY A 55 3.76 20.17 -23.61
C GLY A 55 3.73 20.24 -22.08
N ARG A 56 3.07 19.31 -21.38
CA ARG A 56 3.12 19.22 -19.91
C ARG A 56 4.20 18.25 -19.43
N THR A 57 4.79 18.62 -18.30
CA THR A 57 5.70 17.75 -17.53
C THR A 57 4.90 16.80 -16.66
N VAL A 58 5.32 15.54 -16.63
CA VAL A 58 4.76 14.51 -15.74
C VAL A 58 5.50 14.51 -14.41
N VAL A 59 4.77 14.71 -13.31
CA VAL A 59 5.28 14.55 -11.94
C VAL A 59 4.86 13.18 -11.42
N ALA A 60 5.81 12.36 -10.96
CA ALA A 60 5.52 11.01 -10.50
C ALA A 60 6.19 10.65 -9.15
N PRO A 61 5.68 9.62 -8.44
CA PRO A 61 6.30 9.12 -7.20
C PRO A 61 7.70 8.52 -7.40
N GLY A 62 7.99 8.02 -8.61
CA GLY A 62 9.27 7.43 -8.99
C GLY A 62 9.77 7.94 -10.34
N THR A 63 10.61 7.14 -11.02
CA THR A 63 11.33 7.53 -12.25
C THR A 63 10.51 7.39 -13.55
N THR A 64 9.20 7.16 -13.46
CA THR A 64 8.32 7.06 -14.65
C THR A 64 7.85 8.41 -15.19
N GLY A 65 7.89 9.45 -14.37
CA GLY A 65 7.64 10.84 -14.76
C GLY A 65 8.92 11.54 -15.26
N ASP A 66 8.77 12.80 -15.66
CA ASP A 66 9.92 13.64 -16.05
C ASP A 66 10.57 14.30 -14.83
N VAL A 67 9.82 14.47 -13.74
CA VAL A 67 10.30 14.98 -12.45
C VAL A 67 9.64 14.23 -11.30
N THR A 68 10.38 14.02 -10.21
CA THR A 68 9.84 13.43 -8.98
C THR A 68 9.25 14.49 -8.07
N TRP A 69 8.23 14.13 -7.28
CA TRP A 69 7.71 15.00 -6.21
C TRP A 69 8.79 15.46 -5.22
N ALA A 70 9.73 14.58 -4.87
CA ALA A 70 10.88 14.91 -4.03
C ALA A 70 11.77 16.00 -4.66
N THR A 71 11.94 16.00 -5.98
CA THR A 71 12.68 17.05 -6.70
C THR A 71 11.88 18.35 -6.75
N LEU A 72 10.58 18.24 -7.09
CA LEU A 72 9.70 19.39 -7.28
C LEU A 72 9.49 20.18 -5.98
N SER A 73 9.45 19.50 -4.84
CA SER A 73 9.29 20.12 -3.51
C SER A 73 10.57 20.73 -2.93
N ARG A 74 11.73 20.62 -3.61
CA ARG A 74 12.98 21.22 -3.10
C ARG A 74 12.87 22.74 -3.08
N GLY A 75 13.03 23.31 -1.89
CA GLY A 75 12.95 24.76 -1.68
C GLY A 75 11.54 25.28 -1.41
N ASP A 76 10.51 24.41 -1.38
CA ASP A 76 9.14 24.73 -0.98
C ASP A 76 8.75 23.86 0.23
N PRO A 77 8.89 24.39 1.48
CA PRO A 77 8.57 23.65 2.70
C PRO A 77 7.12 23.19 2.79
N ASP A 78 6.17 23.97 2.25
CA ASP A 78 4.74 23.66 2.31
C ASP A 78 4.41 22.51 1.35
N LEU A 79 5.01 22.50 0.15
CA LEU A 79 4.87 21.38 -0.77
C LEU A 79 5.60 20.15 -0.24
N ALA A 80 6.78 20.31 0.36
CA ALA A 80 7.53 19.22 0.98
C ALA A 80 6.73 18.53 2.09
N GLN A 81 6.06 19.30 2.96
CA GLN A 81 5.19 18.74 4.00
C GLN A 81 3.98 17.99 3.40
N TRP A 82 3.36 18.55 2.35
CA TRP A 82 2.23 17.92 1.66
C TRP A 82 2.62 16.60 0.98
N CYS A 83 3.79 16.56 0.33
CA CYS A 83 4.31 15.37 -0.32
C CYS A 83 4.76 14.31 0.70
N ALA A 84 5.36 14.73 1.83
CA ALA A 84 5.72 13.84 2.93
C ALA A 84 4.50 13.13 3.54
N ALA A 85 3.37 13.81 3.67
CA ALA A 85 2.09 13.22 4.11
C ALA A 85 1.54 12.14 3.17
N ARG A 86 2.03 12.07 1.93
CA ARG A 86 1.57 11.16 0.88
C ARG A 86 2.65 10.17 0.45
N TRP A 87 3.77 10.11 1.16
CA TRP A 87 4.92 9.28 0.81
C TRP A 87 5.44 9.51 -0.62
N LEU A 88 5.36 10.77 -1.10
CA LEU A 88 5.86 11.20 -2.41
C LEU A 88 7.29 11.81 -2.32
N GLY A 89 7.79 12.03 -1.10
CA GLY A 89 9.09 12.65 -0.76
C GLY A 89 8.93 14.07 -0.19
N PRO A 90 9.95 14.71 0.41
CA PRO A 90 10.90 14.10 1.34
C PRO A 90 10.20 13.16 2.33
N PHE A 91 10.75 11.95 2.49
CA PHE A 91 10.02 10.87 3.15
C PHE A 91 10.02 11.02 4.68
N ARG A 92 8.93 10.56 5.29
CA ARG A 92 8.78 10.51 6.74
C ARG A 92 9.73 9.48 7.34
N ARG A 93 10.04 9.68 8.62
CA ARG A 93 10.66 8.66 9.45
C ARG A 93 9.56 7.90 10.19
N LEU A 94 9.70 6.58 10.27
CA LEU A 94 8.96 5.74 11.20
C LEU A 94 9.61 5.81 12.58
N ASP A 95 8.76 5.84 13.60
CA ASP A 95 9.18 5.62 14.98
C ASP A 95 9.29 4.11 15.27
N ARG A 96 9.69 3.76 16.50
CA ARG A 96 9.61 2.37 16.97
C ARG A 96 8.16 1.91 17.03
N ALA A 97 7.95 0.61 16.81
CA ALA A 97 6.62 -0.01 16.91
C ALA A 97 5.93 0.37 18.23
N PRO A 98 4.70 0.93 18.19
CA PRO A 98 3.99 1.34 19.38
C PRO A 98 3.45 0.13 20.15
N ARG A 99 3.10 0.35 21.43
CA ARG A 99 2.31 -0.63 22.19
C ARG A 99 0.92 -0.78 21.53
N GLY A 100 0.35 -1.98 21.58
CA GLY A 100 -0.96 -2.25 20.98
C GLY A 100 -0.93 -2.44 19.46
N LEU A 101 0.26 -2.47 18.83
CA LEU A 101 0.39 -2.71 17.38
C LEU A 101 -0.27 -4.02 16.95
N ALA A 102 -0.08 -5.11 17.69
CA ALA A 102 -0.66 -6.42 17.36
C ALA A 102 -2.20 -6.37 17.34
N GLU A 103 -2.83 -5.79 18.36
CA GLU A 103 -4.30 -5.66 18.46
C GLU A 103 -4.85 -4.77 17.33
N ALA A 104 -4.20 -3.65 17.03
CA ALA A 104 -4.61 -2.79 15.92
C ALA A 104 -4.43 -3.48 14.55
N ARG A 105 -3.35 -4.24 14.38
CA ARG A 105 -3.09 -5.05 13.17
C ARG A 105 -4.16 -6.11 12.99
N GLU A 106 -4.49 -6.87 14.02
CA GLU A 106 -5.53 -7.91 13.98
C GLU A 106 -6.89 -7.30 13.60
N ALA A 107 -7.25 -6.16 14.19
CA ALA A 107 -8.48 -5.44 13.83
C ALA A 107 -8.49 -4.97 12.37
N TRP A 108 -7.37 -4.46 11.87
CA TRP A 108 -7.24 -4.05 10.47
C TRP A 108 -7.23 -5.24 9.51
N HIS A 109 -6.58 -6.34 9.87
CA HIS A 109 -6.56 -7.59 9.10
C HIS A 109 -7.98 -8.16 8.96
N ALA A 110 -8.72 -8.21 10.07
CA ALA A 110 -10.10 -8.67 10.03
C ALA A 110 -10.99 -7.76 9.16
N ALA A 111 -10.81 -6.44 9.22
CA ALA A 111 -11.50 -5.52 8.33
C ALA A 111 -11.11 -5.72 6.85
N ALA A 112 -9.84 -6.03 6.57
CA ALA A 112 -9.37 -6.35 5.22
C ALA A 112 -10.07 -7.59 4.67
N GLU A 113 -10.11 -8.68 5.45
CA GLU A 113 -10.66 -9.96 5.01
C GLU A 113 -12.19 -9.95 4.89
N TRP A 114 -12.88 -9.30 5.82
CA TRP A 114 -14.34 -9.44 5.97
C TRP A 114 -15.14 -8.24 5.47
N VAL A 115 -14.50 -7.10 5.19
CA VAL A 115 -15.20 -5.88 4.77
C VAL A 115 -14.62 -5.33 3.47
N VAL A 116 -13.34 -4.96 3.47
CA VAL A 116 -12.73 -4.20 2.36
C VAL A 116 -12.55 -5.07 1.12
N ALA A 117 -11.96 -6.27 1.26
CA ALA A 117 -11.79 -7.17 0.12
C ALA A 117 -13.12 -7.72 -0.41
N PRO A 118 -14.10 -8.15 0.42
CA PRO A 118 -15.43 -8.55 -0.08
C PRO A 118 -16.16 -7.45 -0.85
N ALA A 119 -16.06 -6.18 -0.43
CA ALA A 119 -16.64 -5.06 -1.17
C ALA A 119 -16.09 -4.97 -2.60
N ARG A 120 -14.76 -5.09 -2.75
CA ARG A 120 -14.10 -5.11 -4.07
C ARG A 120 -14.46 -6.36 -4.86
N HIS A 121 -14.44 -7.52 -4.20
CA HIS A 121 -14.62 -8.82 -4.83
C HIS A 121 -16.02 -8.95 -5.43
N ALA A 122 -17.05 -8.48 -4.72
CA ALA A 122 -18.43 -8.48 -5.22
C ALA A 122 -18.59 -7.72 -6.55
N ALA A 123 -17.80 -6.66 -6.76
CA ALA A 123 -17.87 -5.84 -7.98
C ALA A 123 -16.94 -6.30 -9.10
N THR A 124 -15.78 -6.89 -8.77
CA THR A 124 -14.68 -7.09 -9.75
C THR A 124 -14.11 -8.51 -9.79
N GLY A 125 -14.48 -9.37 -8.83
CA GLY A 125 -13.81 -10.67 -8.63
C GLY A 125 -12.35 -10.56 -8.16
N LYS A 126 -11.91 -9.37 -7.72
CA LYS A 126 -10.55 -9.13 -7.23
C LYS A 126 -10.55 -8.77 -5.75
N ILE A 127 -9.51 -9.24 -5.05
CA ILE A 127 -9.36 -9.06 -3.60
C ILE A 127 -8.26 -8.06 -3.22
N GLY A 128 -7.30 -7.79 -4.12
CA GLY A 128 -6.13 -6.98 -3.78
C GLY A 128 -6.50 -5.57 -3.29
N LEU A 129 -5.81 -5.09 -2.28
CA LEU A 129 -6.03 -3.78 -1.68
C LEU A 129 -4.83 -2.87 -2.00
N ARG A 130 -4.89 -1.64 -1.53
CA ARG A 130 -3.88 -0.60 -1.76
C ARG A 130 -3.63 0.16 -0.48
N TRP A 131 -2.44 0.71 -0.36
CA TRP A 131 -2.22 1.77 0.59
C TRP A 131 -3.13 2.96 0.24
N THR A 132 -3.76 3.53 1.26
CA THR A 132 -4.42 4.83 1.20
C THR A 132 -3.91 5.64 2.39
N ARG A 133 -3.86 6.96 2.30
CA ARG A 133 -3.33 7.76 3.40
C ARG A 133 -4.15 7.51 4.67
N GLY A 134 -3.45 7.13 5.74
CA GLY A 134 -4.04 6.77 7.03
C GLY A 134 -4.39 5.29 7.19
N GLY A 135 -4.22 4.46 6.15
CA GLY A 135 -4.46 3.01 6.24
C GLY A 135 -4.40 2.29 4.90
N PHE A 136 -5.48 1.60 4.55
CA PHE A 136 -5.55 0.77 3.35
C PHE A 136 -6.98 0.71 2.81
N GLY A 137 -7.13 0.39 1.53
CA GLY A 137 -8.45 0.35 0.91
C GLY A 137 -8.46 -0.34 -0.44
N THR A 138 -9.64 -0.41 -1.05
CA THR A 138 -9.78 -0.86 -2.42
C THR A 138 -9.16 0.17 -3.38
N PRO A 139 -8.69 -0.24 -4.57
CA PRO A 139 -8.74 0.65 -5.72
C PRO A 139 -10.18 1.18 -5.92
N PHE A 140 -10.35 2.25 -6.69
CA PHE A 140 -11.69 2.64 -7.13
C PHE A 140 -12.30 1.52 -7.98
N PHE A 141 -13.57 1.18 -7.71
CA PHE A 141 -14.30 0.09 -8.38
C PHE A 141 -15.75 0.50 -8.71
N ALA A 142 -16.38 -0.22 -9.64
CA ALA A 142 -17.74 0.07 -10.11
C ALA A 142 -17.90 1.55 -10.50
N ASN A 143 -18.91 2.24 -9.94
CA ASN A 143 -19.21 3.65 -10.22
C ASN A 143 -18.35 4.57 -9.32
N ASP A 144 -17.03 4.52 -9.47
CA ASP A 144 -16.07 5.31 -8.67
C ASP A 144 -16.26 5.17 -7.17
N ARG A 145 -16.59 3.96 -6.73
CA ARG A 145 -16.75 3.60 -5.33
C ARG A 145 -15.42 3.17 -4.73
N GLN A 146 -15.18 3.51 -3.47
CA GLN A 146 -14.02 3.03 -2.70
C GLN A 146 -14.43 2.72 -1.27
N VAL A 147 -13.95 1.59 -0.73
CA VAL A 147 -14.03 1.26 0.70
C VAL A 147 -12.61 1.24 1.24
N ARG A 148 -12.36 1.94 2.35
CA ARG A 148 -11.03 1.97 2.98
C ARG A 148 -11.12 2.10 4.50
N VAL A 149 -10.04 1.74 5.18
CA VAL A 149 -9.80 2.01 6.59
C VAL A 149 -8.82 3.18 6.69
N ASP A 150 -9.15 4.15 7.54
CA ASP A 150 -8.35 5.35 7.80
C ASP A 150 -8.27 5.57 9.31
N GLY A 151 -7.13 5.19 9.90
CA GLY A 151 -6.94 5.18 11.34
C GLY A 151 -7.94 4.27 12.04
N THR A 152 -8.87 4.87 12.77
CA THR A 152 -9.92 4.17 13.54
C THR A 152 -11.28 4.16 12.85
N ASP A 153 -11.36 4.60 11.59
CA ASP A 153 -12.61 4.75 10.85
C ASP A 153 -12.63 3.86 9.62
N VAL A 154 -13.83 3.38 9.25
CA VAL A 154 -14.14 2.92 7.91
C VAL A 154 -14.66 4.10 7.09
N VAL A 155 -14.18 4.21 5.85
CA VAL A 155 -14.54 5.26 4.91
C VAL A 155 -15.14 4.62 3.67
N LEU A 156 -16.30 5.13 3.26
CA LEU A 156 -16.95 4.81 2.01
C LEU A 156 -16.94 6.06 1.14
N VAL A 157 -16.36 5.96 -0.04
CA VAL A 157 -16.51 6.96 -1.10
C VAL A 157 -17.53 6.45 -2.09
N ASP A 158 -18.62 7.20 -2.28
CA ASP A 158 -19.62 7.00 -3.32
C ASP A 158 -20.15 8.36 -3.78
N ASP A 159 -20.57 8.45 -5.05
CA ASP A 159 -21.06 9.69 -5.67
C ASP A 159 -20.15 10.92 -5.42
N GLY A 160 -18.82 10.71 -5.42
CA GLY A 160 -17.82 11.75 -5.19
C GLY A 160 -17.78 12.30 -3.76
N THR A 161 -18.41 11.62 -2.79
CA THR A 161 -18.49 12.06 -1.39
C THR A 161 -17.85 11.02 -0.47
N ALA A 162 -17.06 11.45 0.52
CA ALA A 162 -16.51 10.57 1.54
C ALA A 162 -17.42 10.54 2.78
N HIS A 163 -17.92 9.36 3.12
CA HIS A 163 -18.64 9.06 4.34
C HIS A 163 -17.73 8.32 5.32
N ARG A 164 -17.82 8.63 6.61
CA ARG A 164 -16.99 8.00 7.66
C ARG A 164 -17.85 7.43 8.78
N ALA A 165 -17.45 6.28 9.29
CA ALA A 165 -17.99 5.70 10.51
C ALA A 165 -16.86 5.09 11.35
N PRO A 166 -16.94 5.12 12.69
CA PRO A 166 -15.96 4.44 13.53
C PRO A 166 -15.91 2.93 13.25
N LEU A 167 -14.70 2.38 13.07
CA LEU A 167 -14.46 0.95 12.91
C LEU A 167 -14.46 0.26 14.29
N LYS A 168 -15.66 0.01 14.82
CA LYS A 168 -15.87 -0.58 16.16
C LYS A 168 -16.25 -2.06 16.12
N SER A 169 -16.76 -2.56 15.00
CA SER A 169 -17.12 -3.96 14.80
C SER A 169 -17.09 -4.28 13.31
N LEU A 170 -16.81 -5.53 12.95
CA LEU A 170 -16.90 -5.95 11.54
C LEU A 170 -18.33 -5.87 11.01
N ARG A 171 -19.33 -6.16 11.86
CA ARG A 171 -20.74 -6.09 11.51
C ARG A 171 -21.18 -4.69 11.10
N ASP A 172 -20.84 -3.68 11.91
CA ASP A 172 -21.22 -2.31 11.60
C ASP A 172 -20.43 -1.77 10.41
N ALA A 173 -19.17 -2.15 10.26
CA ALA A 173 -18.34 -1.80 9.11
C ALA A 173 -18.87 -2.44 7.81
N ALA A 174 -19.26 -3.72 7.83
CA ALA A 174 -19.87 -4.41 6.69
C ALA A 174 -21.18 -3.74 6.29
N ARG A 175 -22.07 -3.45 7.26
CA ARG A 175 -23.32 -2.72 6.99
C ARG A 175 -23.05 -1.35 6.38
N PHE A 176 -22.10 -0.60 6.94
CA PHE A 176 -21.71 0.71 6.45
C PHE A 176 -21.14 0.64 5.01
N ALA A 177 -20.32 -0.37 4.72
CA ALA A 177 -19.75 -0.61 3.41
C ALA A 177 -20.71 -1.34 2.43
N GLY A 178 -21.94 -1.65 2.82
CA GLY A 178 -22.90 -2.37 1.96
C GLY A 178 -22.44 -3.79 1.59
N VAL A 179 -21.73 -4.46 2.49
CA VAL A 179 -21.23 -5.85 2.37
C VAL A 179 -22.13 -6.76 3.20
N ALA A 180 -22.38 -7.99 2.72
CA ALA A 180 -23.15 -8.96 3.50
C ALA A 180 -22.35 -9.45 4.72
N GLU A 181 -23.04 -9.71 5.83
CA GLU A 181 -22.38 -10.20 7.04
C GLU A 181 -21.67 -11.54 6.81
N ALA A 182 -20.47 -11.70 7.35
CA ALA A 182 -19.62 -12.89 7.20
C ALA A 182 -19.39 -13.31 5.72
N GLN A 183 -19.40 -12.34 4.80
CA GLN A 183 -19.17 -12.62 3.39
C GLN A 183 -17.71 -12.99 3.12
N SER A 184 -17.44 -14.28 2.92
CA SER A 184 -16.16 -14.73 2.36
C SER A 184 -16.07 -14.39 0.87
N THR A 185 -14.86 -14.08 0.42
CA THR A 185 -14.55 -13.91 -1.02
C THR A 185 -14.53 -15.25 -1.75
N GLY A 186 -14.25 -16.35 -1.05
CA GLY A 186 -13.96 -17.66 -1.64
C GLY A 186 -12.63 -17.74 -2.40
N ALA A 187 -11.84 -16.67 -2.41
CA ALA A 187 -10.53 -16.62 -3.05
C ALA A 187 -9.39 -17.16 -2.17
N TYR A 188 -9.61 -17.16 -0.85
CA TYR A 188 -8.70 -17.67 0.18
C TYR A 188 -9.53 -18.15 1.39
N GLU A 189 -8.90 -18.95 2.25
CA GLU A 189 -9.43 -19.27 3.57
C GLU A 189 -9.04 -18.13 4.53
N PRO A 190 -10.01 -17.43 5.16
CA PRO A 190 -9.70 -16.35 6.09
C PRO A 190 -8.87 -16.83 7.28
N THR A 191 -7.92 -16.00 7.70
CA THR A 191 -7.10 -16.28 8.89
C THR A 191 -7.63 -15.60 10.14
N THR A 192 -8.52 -14.62 9.98
CA THR A 192 -9.23 -13.95 11.08
C THR A 192 -10.66 -14.47 11.22
N ASP A 193 -11.18 -14.48 12.45
CA ASP A 193 -12.56 -14.87 12.74
C ASP A 193 -13.52 -13.66 12.62
N TRP A 194 -14.66 -13.87 11.97
CA TRP A 194 -15.77 -12.91 11.95
C TRP A 194 -16.35 -12.66 13.36
N THR A 195 -16.42 -13.70 14.19
CA THR A 195 -17.11 -13.70 15.49
C THR A 195 -16.28 -13.13 16.65
N ASP A 196 -14.95 -13.18 16.57
CA ASP A 196 -14.05 -12.63 17.61
C ASP A 196 -13.96 -11.09 17.59
N ASN A 197 -14.59 -10.44 16.60
CA ASN A 197 -14.38 -9.03 16.27
C ASN A 197 -15.65 -8.15 16.41
N ASP A 198 -16.59 -8.56 17.27
CA ASP A 198 -17.78 -7.76 17.61
C ASP A 198 -17.42 -6.43 18.32
N ALA A 199 -16.21 -6.31 18.88
CA ALA A 199 -15.66 -5.08 19.44
C ALA A 199 -14.18 -4.88 19.04
N LEU A 200 -13.96 -4.32 17.86
CA LEU A 200 -12.64 -3.93 17.37
C LEU A 200 -12.05 -2.81 18.23
N ARG A 201 -10.84 -3.06 18.75
CA ARG A 201 -10.05 -2.07 19.49
C ARG A 201 -8.88 -1.63 18.64
N ILE A 202 -8.90 -0.36 18.28
CA ILE A 202 -7.88 0.23 17.43
C ILE A 202 -7.29 1.42 18.18
N ASP A 203 -6.08 1.24 18.70
CA ASP A 203 -5.33 2.35 19.28
C ASP A 203 -4.96 3.35 18.16
N PRO A 204 -5.28 4.66 18.30
CA PRO A 204 -4.99 5.63 17.24
C PRO A 204 -3.51 5.80 16.91
N VAL A 205 -2.60 5.58 17.86
CA VAL A 205 -1.15 5.68 17.63
C VAL A 205 -0.66 4.47 16.84
N ALA A 206 -1.14 3.28 17.20
CA ALA A 206 -0.89 2.06 16.43
C ALA A 206 -1.45 2.13 15.00
N ALA A 207 -2.65 2.68 14.83
CA ALA A 207 -3.29 2.86 13.54
C ALA A 207 -2.53 3.85 12.64
N ASP A 208 -2.10 5.00 13.19
CA ASP A 208 -1.23 5.93 12.45
C ASP A 208 0.07 5.25 12.04
N PHE A 209 0.72 4.52 12.96
CA PHE A 209 1.93 3.76 12.66
C PHE A 209 1.72 2.76 11.51
N LEU A 210 0.64 1.97 11.52
CA LEU A 210 0.31 1.04 10.43
C LEU A 210 0.08 1.75 9.08
N GLY A 211 -0.61 2.89 9.11
CA GLY A 211 -0.80 3.74 7.92
C GLY A 211 0.52 4.27 7.36
N GLN A 212 1.47 4.65 8.24
CA GLN A 212 2.82 5.05 7.84
C GLN A 212 3.65 3.85 7.35
N TRP A 213 3.52 2.68 7.97
CA TRP A 213 4.20 1.44 7.57
C TRP A 213 3.86 1.06 6.13
N PHE A 214 2.57 0.98 5.80
CA PHE A 214 2.14 0.69 4.44
C PHE A 214 2.47 1.81 3.45
N GLY A 215 2.55 3.06 3.91
CA GLY A 215 3.00 4.19 3.09
C GLY A 215 4.49 4.08 2.71
N LEU A 216 5.34 3.73 3.69
CA LEU A 216 6.74 3.39 3.43
C LEU A 216 6.82 2.23 2.42
N GLY A 217 6.07 1.15 2.68
CA GLY A 217 5.99 -0.02 1.83
C GLY A 217 5.61 0.31 0.38
N ALA A 218 4.53 1.07 0.17
CA ALA A 218 4.08 1.48 -1.15
C ALA A 218 5.17 2.29 -1.87
N SER A 219 5.82 3.21 -1.15
CA SER A 219 6.86 4.06 -1.73
C SER A 219 8.10 3.28 -2.19
N VAL A 220 8.51 2.23 -1.48
CA VAL A 220 9.71 1.44 -1.84
C VAL A 220 9.40 0.35 -2.85
N LEU A 221 8.26 -0.34 -2.71
CA LEU A 221 7.87 -1.42 -3.61
C LEU A 221 7.52 -0.89 -5.00
N GLU A 222 6.87 0.27 -5.09
CA GLU A 222 6.60 0.89 -6.40
C GLU A 222 7.89 1.40 -7.04
N GLN A 223 8.83 1.97 -6.28
CA GLN A 223 10.14 2.35 -6.80
C GLN A 223 10.92 1.13 -7.31
N LEU A 224 10.93 0.04 -6.54
CA LEU A 224 11.56 -1.22 -6.93
C LEU A 224 10.94 -1.79 -8.22
N ARG A 225 9.60 -1.76 -8.32
CA ARG A 225 8.86 -2.21 -9.50
C ARG A 225 9.17 -1.38 -10.73
N VAL A 226 9.26 -0.06 -10.61
CA VAL A 226 9.62 0.83 -11.72
C VAL A 226 11.04 0.57 -12.23
N GLU A 227 11.96 0.22 -11.33
CA GLU A 227 13.34 -0.12 -11.67
C GLU A 227 13.51 -1.53 -12.23
N ALA A 228 12.49 -2.38 -12.15
CA ALA A 228 12.56 -3.75 -12.62
C ALA A 228 12.63 -3.81 -14.15
N SER A 229 13.26 -4.86 -14.68
CA SER A 229 13.27 -5.09 -16.13
C SER A 229 11.83 -5.17 -16.65
N PRO A 230 11.50 -4.49 -17.76
CA PRO A 230 10.19 -4.63 -18.40
C PRO A 230 9.84 -6.09 -18.74
N SER A 231 10.84 -6.96 -18.90
CA SER A 231 10.65 -8.38 -19.18
C SER A 231 10.15 -9.21 -17.98
N TYR A 232 10.11 -8.67 -16.76
CA TYR A 232 9.71 -9.42 -15.57
C TYR A 232 8.20 -9.60 -15.44
N ALA A 233 7.40 -8.86 -16.23
CA ALA A 233 5.94 -8.89 -16.13
C ALA A 233 5.49 -8.79 -14.66
N SER A 234 6.09 -7.83 -13.94
CA SER A 234 5.82 -7.58 -12.52
C SER A 234 4.33 -7.35 -12.28
N SER A 235 3.80 -7.91 -11.19
CA SER A 235 2.46 -7.54 -10.75
C SER A 235 2.44 -6.10 -10.22
N ARG A 236 1.25 -5.62 -9.87
CA ARG A 236 1.13 -4.31 -9.20
C ARG A 236 1.36 -4.48 -7.72
N VAL A 237 1.91 -3.45 -7.08
CA VAL A 237 1.99 -3.43 -5.62
C VAL A 237 0.57 -3.47 -5.06
N GLN A 238 0.31 -4.43 -4.18
CA GLN A 238 -1.01 -4.65 -3.63
C GLN A 238 -0.96 -5.22 -2.22
N LEU A 239 -1.94 -4.85 -1.39
CA LEU A 239 -2.09 -5.45 -0.08
C LEU A 239 -2.95 -6.70 -0.23
N TRP A 240 -2.42 -7.85 0.18
CA TRP A 240 -3.13 -9.13 0.10
C TRP A 240 -3.90 -9.34 1.40
N PRO A 241 -5.25 -9.33 1.37
CA PRO A 241 -6.05 -9.46 2.60
C PRO A 241 -5.76 -10.76 3.36
N GLU A 242 -5.41 -11.84 2.68
CA GLU A 242 -5.14 -13.17 3.27
C GLU A 242 -3.83 -13.26 4.08
N HIS A 243 -2.87 -12.36 3.81
CA HIS A 243 -1.58 -12.29 4.49
C HIS A 243 -1.40 -10.97 5.24
N PHE A 244 -2.28 -10.00 4.98
CA PHE A 244 -2.25 -8.63 5.45
C PHE A 244 -0.92 -7.90 5.25
N ASP A 245 -0.21 -8.23 4.17
CA ASP A 245 1.03 -7.59 3.77
C ASP A 245 0.88 -6.85 2.43
N LEU A 246 1.72 -5.84 2.23
CA LEU A 246 1.81 -5.14 0.96
C LEU A 246 2.93 -5.77 0.14
N ALA A 247 2.62 -6.30 -1.04
CA ALA A 247 3.59 -7.05 -1.83
C ALA A 247 3.49 -6.78 -3.34
N VAL A 248 4.58 -7.11 -4.03
CA VAL A 248 4.68 -7.21 -5.49
C VAL A 248 5.50 -8.44 -5.82
N ASP A 249 5.09 -9.18 -6.83
CA ASP A 249 5.90 -10.26 -7.38
C ASP A 249 6.55 -9.81 -8.69
N MET A 250 7.83 -10.15 -8.83
CA MET A 250 8.64 -9.81 -10.00
C MET A 250 9.82 -10.76 -10.14
N GLY A 251 10.43 -10.77 -11.32
CA GLY A 251 11.57 -11.60 -11.66
C GLY A 251 11.27 -12.51 -12.84
N ASN A 252 12.29 -13.20 -13.33
CA ASN A 252 12.14 -14.07 -14.49
C ASN A 252 11.60 -15.44 -14.09
N ASP A 253 10.28 -15.62 -14.23
CA ASP A 253 9.59 -16.87 -13.92
C ASP A 253 10.13 -18.07 -14.72
N SER A 254 10.35 -17.89 -16.03
CA SER A 254 10.89 -18.94 -16.90
C SER A 254 12.30 -19.42 -16.52
N LYS A 255 13.00 -18.66 -15.68
CA LYS A 255 14.32 -19.00 -15.14
C LYS A 255 14.28 -19.39 -13.65
N GLY A 256 13.10 -19.52 -13.04
CA GLY A 256 12.93 -19.83 -11.62
C GLY A 256 13.42 -18.72 -10.68
N LYS A 257 13.46 -17.48 -11.15
CA LYS A 257 13.98 -16.29 -10.45
C LYS A 257 12.87 -15.32 -10.02
N ARG A 258 11.62 -15.74 -10.07
CA ARG A 258 10.48 -14.94 -9.58
C ARG A 258 10.44 -14.99 -8.06
N ALA A 259 10.15 -13.85 -7.45
CA ALA A 259 10.07 -13.69 -6.01
C ALA A 259 8.98 -12.71 -5.63
N ASN A 260 8.45 -12.89 -4.42
CA ASN A 260 7.62 -11.91 -3.74
C ASN A 260 8.53 -10.93 -3.01
N TYR A 261 8.23 -9.64 -3.13
CA TYR A 261 8.87 -8.56 -2.39
C TYR A 261 7.76 -7.86 -1.62
N GLY A 262 7.89 -7.75 -0.31
CA GLY A 262 6.79 -7.23 0.49
C GLY A 262 7.17 -6.56 1.79
N ALA A 263 6.13 -6.03 2.43
CA ALA A 263 6.16 -5.33 3.71
C ALA A 263 5.02 -5.87 4.57
N SER A 264 5.37 -6.73 5.53
CA SER A 264 4.44 -7.28 6.52
C SER A 264 4.41 -6.35 7.74
N PRO A 265 3.23 -5.98 8.28
CA PRO A 265 3.12 -5.28 9.56
C PRO A 265 3.41 -6.19 10.77
N GLY A 266 4.00 -7.36 10.52
CA GLY A 266 4.19 -8.47 11.45
C GLY A 266 3.04 -9.47 11.36
N ASP A 267 3.28 -10.67 11.85
CA ASP A 267 2.37 -11.82 11.82
C ASP A 267 2.65 -12.74 13.02
N ASP A 268 2.12 -13.96 12.99
CA ASP A 268 2.28 -14.95 14.06
C ASP A 268 3.71 -15.51 14.17
N PHE A 269 4.49 -15.47 13.09
CA PHE A 269 5.89 -15.90 13.07
C PHE A 269 6.83 -14.75 13.43
N HIS A 270 6.52 -13.54 12.99
CA HIS A 270 7.30 -12.33 13.18
C HIS A 270 6.46 -11.21 13.78
N ALA A 271 6.51 -11.05 15.10
CA ALA A 271 5.69 -10.04 15.79
C ALA A 271 6.01 -8.58 15.36
N GLU A 272 7.26 -8.29 15.01
CA GLU A 272 7.69 -6.96 14.55
C GLU A 272 7.46 -6.79 13.04
N PRO A 273 7.06 -5.60 12.55
CA PRO A 273 7.00 -5.31 11.13
C PRO A 273 8.33 -5.55 10.40
N TYR A 274 8.27 -6.09 9.19
CA TYR A 274 9.46 -6.42 8.41
C TYR A 274 9.22 -6.31 6.89
N PHE A 275 10.29 -5.99 6.16
CA PHE A 275 10.35 -6.13 4.71
C PHE A 275 10.91 -7.51 4.36
N TYR A 276 10.54 -8.06 3.21
CA TYR A 276 11.01 -9.38 2.82
C TYR A 276 11.27 -9.54 1.32
N VAL A 277 12.09 -10.53 1.00
CA VAL A 277 12.26 -11.10 -0.34
C VAL A 277 12.07 -12.62 -0.24
N GLY A 278 11.02 -13.16 -0.85
CA GLY A 278 10.67 -14.58 -0.85
C GLY A 278 10.72 -15.17 -2.26
N PRO A 279 11.84 -15.81 -2.67
CA PRO A 279 11.92 -16.49 -3.96
C PRO A 279 10.91 -17.64 -4.03
N TRP A 280 10.27 -17.83 -5.20
CA TRP A 280 9.31 -18.93 -5.40
C TRP A 280 9.98 -20.30 -5.55
N SER A 281 11.27 -20.31 -5.89
CA SER A 281 12.09 -21.52 -5.89
C SER A 281 12.87 -21.63 -4.59
N ASP A 282 13.37 -22.83 -4.29
CA ASP A 282 14.25 -23.06 -3.12
C ASP A 282 15.68 -22.55 -3.32
N VAL A 283 15.98 -21.95 -4.48
CA VAL A 283 17.32 -21.46 -4.79
C VAL A 283 17.56 -20.14 -4.04
N ARG A 284 18.70 -20.06 -3.36
CA ARG A 284 19.18 -18.88 -2.62
C ARG A 284 20.54 -18.46 -3.17
N PRO A 285 20.57 -17.73 -4.30
CA PRO A 285 21.81 -17.48 -5.01
C PRO A 285 22.69 -16.40 -4.34
N GLY A 286 24.00 -16.55 -4.50
CA GLY A 286 24.99 -15.53 -4.16
C GLY A 286 25.39 -15.50 -2.69
N ASP A 287 24.80 -14.61 -1.90
CA ASP A 287 25.25 -14.29 -0.54
C ASP A 287 24.40 -15.02 0.53
N ASP A 288 24.96 -16.08 1.11
CA ASP A 288 24.29 -16.87 2.16
C ASP A 288 23.93 -16.03 3.40
N GLY A 289 24.65 -14.93 3.65
CA GLY A 289 24.35 -14.04 4.78
C GLY A 289 23.13 -13.14 4.55
N TYR A 290 22.72 -12.95 3.30
CA TYR A 290 21.51 -12.20 2.96
C TYR A 290 20.24 -13.03 3.16
N TRP A 291 20.29 -14.32 2.81
CA TRP A 291 19.16 -15.26 2.91
C TRP A 291 19.00 -15.78 4.35
N ASN A 292 18.52 -14.90 5.23
CA ASN A 292 18.44 -15.10 6.67
C ASN A 292 17.14 -15.77 7.17
N GLU A 293 16.24 -16.17 6.27
CA GLU A 293 14.97 -16.82 6.58
C GLU A 293 14.80 -18.11 5.77
N GLU A 294 14.03 -19.08 6.28
CA GLU A 294 13.72 -20.30 5.52
C GLU A 294 13.01 -19.97 4.19
N PHE A 295 12.08 -19.03 4.22
CA PHE A 295 11.36 -18.58 3.04
C PHE A 295 12.19 -17.65 2.12
N GLY A 296 13.35 -17.14 2.56
CA GLY A 296 14.10 -16.14 1.80
C GLY A 296 14.92 -15.20 2.69
N ALA A 297 14.56 -13.92 2.66
CA ALA A 297 15.23 -12.89 3.45
C ALA A 297 14.22 -11.94 4.09
N SER A 298 14.51 -11.48 5.31
CA SER A 298 13.76 -10.44 6.03
C SER A 298 14.65 -9.30 6.52
N LEU A 299 14.09 -8.10 6.56
CA LEU A 299 14.65 -6.92 7.19
C LEU A 299 13.63 -6.37 8.21
N PRO A 300 13.77 -6.71 9.50
CA PRO A 300 12.85 -6.24 10.54
C PRO A 300 13.04 -4.74 10.81
N LEU A 301 11.98 -4.08 11.29
CA LEU A 301 11.99 -2.65 11.64
C LEU A 301 13.17 -2.28 12.56
N SER A 302 13.46 -3.10 13.56
CA SER A 302 14.57 -2.92 14.50
C SER A 302 15.94 -2.81 13.83
N ALA A 303 16.11 -3.39 12.64
CA ALA A 303 17.37 -3.33 11.89
C ALA A 303 17.59 -1.96 11.21
N PHE A 304 16.54 -1.17 10.97
CA PHE A 304 16.65 0.09 10.23
C PHE A 304 16.02 1.30 10.93
N VAL A 305 15.28 1.14 12.03
CA VAL A 305 14.55 2.24 12.68
C VAL A 305 15.44 3.42 13.09
N ASP A 306 16.69 3.15 13.48
CA ASP A 306 17.65 4.19 13.88
C ASP A 306 18.47 4.75 12.68
N ALA A 307 18.28 4.24 11.46
CA ALA A 307 19.02 4.70 10.29
C ALA A 307 18.63 6.13 9.88
N ASP A 308 19.59 6.93 9.41
CA ASP A 308 19.34 8.31 8.94
C ASP A 308 18.36 8.36 7.76
N ASN A 309 18.44 7.37 6.87
CA ASN A 309 17.56 7.23 5.72
C ASN A 309 16.97 5.81 5.68
N GLN A 310 15.92 5.61 6.48
CA GLN A 310 15.19 4.34 6.59
C GLN A 310 14.70 3.83 5.23
N ARG A 311 14.12 4.72 4.41
CA ARG A 311 13.60 4.34 3.10
C ARG A 311 14.69 3.82 2.17
N GLU A 312 15.84 4.47 2.12
CA GLU A 312 16.96 4.00 1.29
C GLU A 312 17.53 2.67 1.80
N MET A 313 17.62 2.48 3.12
CA MET A 313 18.09 1.22 3.70
C MET A 313 17.17 0.04 3.30
N VAL A 314 15.86 0.24 3.37
CA VAL A 314 14.87 -0.75 2.93
C VAL A 314 14.96 -0.99 1.42
N LEU A 315 15.03 0.06 0.62
CA LEU A 315 15.11 -0.06 -0.83
C LEU A 315 16.40 -0.77 -1.27
N ALA A 316 17.52 -0.50 -0.60
CA ALA A 316 18.80 -1.17 -0.84
C ALA A 316 18.73 -2.67 -0.51
N PHE A 317 18.06 -3.05 0.59
CA PHE A 317 17.80 -4.46 0.92
C PHE A 317 17.01 -5.16 -0.21
N LEU A 318 15.89 -4.58 -0.64
CA LEU A 318 15.05 -5.18 -1.68
C LEU A 318 15.77 -5.26 -3.04
N ARG A 319 16.52 -4.22 -3.42
CA ARG A 319 17.35 -4.22 -4.63
C ARG A 319 18.41 -5.31 -4.57
N ARG A 320 19.07 -5.48 -3.42
CA ARG A 320 20.08 -6.52 -3.22
C ARG A 320 19.49 -7.91 -3.44
N GLY A 321 18.30 -8.20 -2.89
CA GLY A 321 17.60 -9.46 -3.14
C GLY A 321 17.30 -9.71 -4.61
N ARG A 322 16.85 -8.68 -5.33
CA ARG A 322 16.62 -8.76 -6.79
C ARG A 322 17.91 -9.03 -7.57
N GLU A 323 18.98 -8.29 -7.26
CA GLU A 323 20.30 -8.46 -7.90
C GLU A 323 20.86 -9.87 -7.69
N LEU A 324 20.77 -10.40 -6.47
CA LEU A 324 21.19 -11.76 -6.14
C LEU A 324 20.42 -12.80 -6.97
N LEU A 325 19.10 -12.64 -7.11
CA LEU A 325 18.27 -13.52 -7.91
C LEU A 325 18.63 -13.46 -9.40
N ASP A 326 18.98 -12.28 -9.91
CA ASP A 326 19.31 -12.06 -11.32
C ASP A 326 20.68 -12.62 -11.71
N GLY A 327 21.64 -12.63 -10.79
CA GLY A 327 22.98 -13.22 -10.96
C GLY A 327 23.99 -12.24 -11.51
#